data_AF-A0A3A0D1E9-F1
#
_entry.id   AF-A0A3A0D1E9-F1
#
_cell.length_a   1.000
_cell.length_b   1.000
_cell.length_c   1.000
_cell.angle_alpha   90.00
_cell.angle_beta   90.00
_cell.angle_gamma   90.00
#
_symmetry.space_group_name_H-M   'P 1'
#
loop_
_entity.id
_entity.type
_entity.pdbx_description
1 polymer ?
#
loop_
_entity_poly.entity_id
_entity_poly.type
_entity_poly.pdbx_seq_one_letter_code
_entity_poly.pdbx_strand_id
1 'polypeptide(L)'
;AHDWRHVELGRTLGYSGVCLKTCKTQTGSLLSLCWAKLHGMPLMVQDLTNPMLAQIPHVRLAAHAGTIHGVESNAMQFYPAASAPEAAVHPGLYERRGGRLDLGALGGHGFGYRIGQIDRQLPQPAAVIEP
;
A
#
# COMPACT_ATOMS: atom_id res chain seq x y z
N ALA A 1 -10.02 -7.94 7.21
CA ALA A 1 -10.42 -6.64 6.64
C ALA A 1 -10.12 -6.55 5.13
N HIS A 2 -10.53 -7.56 4.36
CA HIS A 2 -10.38 -7.58 2.89
C HIS A 2 -11.72 -7.86 2.20
N ASP A 3 -12.75 -8.03 3.01
CA ASP A 3 -14.16 -8.14 2.67
C ASP A 3 -14.87 -7.39 3.80
N TRP A 4 -15.76 -6.47 3.44
CA TRP A 4 -16.46 -5.62 4.39
C TRP A 4 -17.35 -6.43 5.34
N ARG A 5 -17.83 -7.62 4.93
CA ARG A 5 -18.60 -8.52 5.81
C ARG A 5 -17.78 -9.00 7.01
N HIS A 6 -16.47 -9.19 6.82
CA HIS A 6 -15.57 -9.52 7.93
C HIS A 6 -15.29 -8.30 8.82
N VAL A 7 -15.37 -7.09 8.27
CA VAL A 7 -15.26 -5.85 9.05
C VAL A 7 -16.51 -5.68 9.92
N GLU A 8 -17.68 -5.92 9.36
CA GLU A 8 -18.96 -5.93 10.07
C GLU A 8 -18.92 -6.92 11.24
N LEU A 9 -18.55 -8.18 10.99
CA LEU A 9 -18.38 -9.18 12.04
C LEU A 9 -17.34 -8.75 13.09
N GLY A 10 -16.20 -8.20 12.67
CA GLY A 10 -15.19 -7.68 13.60
C GLY A 10 -15.78 -6.62 14.53
N ARG A 11 -16.60 -5.71 14.00
CA ARG A 11 -17.26 -4.69 14.81
C ARG A 11 -18.22 -5.28 15.83
N THR A 12 -19.02 -6.29 15.46
CA THR A 12 -19.93 -6.96 16.42
C THR A 12 -19.17 -7.70 17.52
N LEU A 13 -17.93 -8.09 17.25
CA LEU A 13 -17.01 -8.71 18.21
C LEU A 13 -16.20 -7.69 19.04
N GLY A 14 -16.43 -6.38 18.87
CA GLY A 14 -15.79 -5.32 19.66
C GLY A 14 -14.53 -4.69 19.05
N TYR A 15 -14.15 -5.05 17.81
CA TYR A 15 -13.06 -4.35 17.12
C TYR A 15 -13.49 -2.91 16.77
N SER A 16 -12.65 -1.94 17.14
CA SER A 16 -12.99 -0.51 17.03
C SER A 16 -12.50 0.15 15.74
N GLY A 17 -11.61 -0.47 14.98
CA GLY A 17 -10.99 0.13 13.79
C GLY A 17 -10.66 -0.89 12.70
N VAL A 18 -10.21 -0.38 11.55
CA VAL A 18 -9.95 -1.21 10.36
C VAL A 18 -8.56 -0.91 9.79
N CYS A 19 -7.75 -1.96 9.66
CA CYS A 19 -6.46 -1.89 8.99
C CYS A 19 -6.56 -2.47 7.57
N LEU A 20 -6.38 -1.61 6.55
CA LEU A 20 -6.47 -1.92 5.13
C LEU A 20 -5.10 -2.32 4.55
N LYS A 21 -5.10 -3.26 3.60
CA LYS A 21 -3.88 -3.79 2.96
C LYS A 21 -4.13 -4.10 1.49
N THR A 22 -3.51 -3.35 0.59
CA THR A 22 -3.75 -3.51 -0.86
C THR A 22 -3.11 -4.77 -1.42
N CYS A 23 -2.04 -5.29 -0.78
CA CYS A 23 -1.43 -6.57 -1.12
C CYS A 23 -2.33 -7.78 -0.85
N LYS A 24 -3.39 -7.62 -0.03
CA LYS A 24 -4.40 -8.66 0.16
C LYS A 24 -5.43 -8.55 -0.96
N THR A 25 -6.09 -7.40 -1.06
CA THR A 25 -6.91 -7.03 -2.22
C THR A 25 -7.03 -5.51 -2.32
N GLN A 26 -6.92 -4.95 -3.53
CA GLN A 26 -7.22 -3.53 -3.77
C GLN A 26 -8.72 -3.26 -3.61
N THR A 27 -9.55 -4.01 -4.34
CA THR A 27 -11.02 -3.86 -4.35
C THR A 27 -11.61 -4.05 -2.95
N GLY A 28 -11.20 -5.08 -2.23
CA GLY A 28 -11.69 -5.34 -0.89
C GLY A 28 -11.24 -4.29 0.14
N SER A 29 -10.06 -3.69 -0.05
CA SER A 29 -9.63 -2.54 0.75
C SER A 29 -10.51 -1.31 0.51
N LEU A 30 -10.92 -1.05 -0.74
CA LEU A 30 -11.83 0.06 -1.07
C LEU A 30 -13.24 -0.17 -0.52
N LEU A 31 -13.80 -1.37 -0.64
CA LEU A 31 -15.11 -1.69 -0.08
C LEU A 31 -15.10 -1.61 1.45
N SER A 32 -14.06 -2.14 2.09
CA SER A 32 -13.88 -2.06 3.55
C SER A 32 -13.70 -0.61 4.02
N LEU A 33 -12.97 0.21 3.25
CA LEU A 33 -12.80 1.65 3.49
C LEU A 33 -14.17 2.37 3.50
N CYS A 34 -14.99 2.18 2.47
CA CYS A 34 -16.31 2.81 2.38
C CYS A 34 -17.22 2.39 3.54
N TRP A 35 -17.27 1.08 3.82
CA TRP A 35 -18.10 0.55 4.91
C TRP A 35 -17.65 1.09 6.28
N ALA A 36 -16.34 1.10 6.55
CA ALA A 36 -15.79 1.61 7.80
C ALA A 36 -16.08 3.11 8.00
N LYS A 37 -15.94 3.91 6.94
CA LYS A 37 -16.28 5.35 6.97
C LYS A 37 -17.76 5.58 7.28
N LEU A 38 -18.66 4.82 6.66
CA LEU A 38 -20.11 4.90 6.93
C LEU A 38 -20.44 4.64 8.40
N HIS A 39 -19.63 3.82 9.07
CA HIS A 39 -19.83 3.41 10.46
C HIS A 39 -18.93 4.15 11.46
N GLY A 40 -18.25 5.22 11.04
CA GLY A 40 -17.41 6.05 11.90
C GLY A 40 -16.20 5.31 12.49
N MET A 41 -15.75 4.22 11.87
CA MET A 41 -14.60 3.46 12.35
C MET A 41 -13.28 4.10 11.91
N PRO A 42 -12.31 4.32 12.82
CA PRO A 42 -10.96 4.75 12.46
C PRO A 42 -10.25 3.76 11.52
N LEU A 43 -9.39 4.32 10.67
CA LEU A 43 -8.74 3.63 9.56
C LEU A 43 -7.22 3.72 9.65
N MET A 44 -6.54 2.64 9.29
CA MET A 44 -5.10 2.58 9.08
C MET A 44 -4.79 1.84 7.78
N VAL A 45 -3.69 2.19 7.11
CA VAL A 45 -3.16 1.42 5.98
C VAL A 45 -1.84 0.78 6.39
N GLN A 46 -1.72 -0.53 6.19
CA GLN A 46 -0.50 -1.30 6.47
C GLN A 46 0.09 -1.82 5.16
N ASP A 47 1.38 -1.59 4.92
CA ASP A 47 2.10 -2.13 3.76
C ASP A 47 2.47 -3.61 3.96
N LEU A 48 2.39 -4.12 5.20
CA LEU A 48 2.81 -5.47 5.58
C LEU A 48 4.24 -5.79 5.19
N THR A 49 5.12 -4.79 5.24
CA THR A 49 6.53 -5.02 4.91
C THR A 49 6.66 -5.52 3.47
N ASN A 50 5.93 -4.90 2.53
CA ASN A 50 6.08 -5.18 1.11
C ASN A 50 7.00 -4.14 0.44
N PRO A 51 8.13 -4.55 -0.19
CA PRO A 51 9.05 -3.64 -0.86
C PRO A 51 8.62 -3.34 -2.30
N MET A 52 9.50 -2.65 -3.04
CA MET A 52 9.39 -2.43 -4.48
C MET A 52 8.09 -1.70 -4.85
N LEU A 53 7.45 -2.08 -5.96
CA LEU A 53 6.22 -1.46 -6.46
C LEU A 53 5.04 -1.59 -5.49
N ALA A 54 5.05 -2.54 -4.55
CA ALA A 54 3.94 -2.77 -3.66
C ALA A 54 3.66 -1.59 -2.70
N GLN A 55 4.65 -0.72 -2.43
CA GLN A 55 4.41 0.49 -1.64
C GLN A 55 3.41 1.44 -2.30
N ILE A 56 3.45 1.57 -3.63
CA ILE A 56 2.68 2.56 -4.41
C ILE A 56 1.16 2.45 -4.18
N PRO A 57 0.51 1.27 -4.29
CA PRO A 57 -0.92 1.17 -4.02
C PRO A 57 -1.27 1.45 -2.55
N HIS A 58 -0.42 1.08 -1.58
CA HIS A 58 -0.66 1.34 -0.15
C HIS A 58 -0.65 2.84 0.15
N VAL A 59 0.38 3.56 -0.28
CA VAL A 59 0.51 5.01 -0.02
C VAL A 59 -0.54 5.83 -0.77
N ARG A 60 -0.91 5.42 -2.00
CA ARG A 60 -2.05 6.02 -2.71
C ARG A 60 -3.36 5.79 -1.97
N LEU A 61 -3.63 4.56 -1.51
CA LEU A 61 -4.81 4.30 -0.70
C LEU A 61 -4.82 5.16 0.56
N ALA A 62 -3.70 5.24 1.28
CA ALA A 62 -3.59 6.02 2.51
C ALA A 62 -3.84 7.52 2.30
N ALA A 63 -3.32 8.09 1.20
CA ALA A 63 -3.52 9.49 0.84
C ALA A 63 -5.01 9.85 0.64
N HIS A 64 -5.86 8.87 0.27
CA HIS A 64 -7.30 9.06 0.08
C HIS A 64 -8.16 8.49 1.22
N ALA A 65 -7.60 7.61 2.07
CA ALA A 65 -8.36 6.91 3.09
C ALA A 65 -8.73 7.81 4.28
N GLY A 66 -7.94 8.85 4.59
CA GLY A 66 -8.12 9.64 5.81
C GLY A 66 -7.76 8.82 7.05
N THR A 67 -6.54 8.26 7.05
CA THR A 67 -6.06 7.38 8.12
C THR A 67 -5.75 8.16 9.40
N ILE A 68 -5.75 7.47 10.55
CA ILE A 68 -5.47 8.08 11.85
C ILE A 68 -3.99 8.41 12.08
N HIS A 69 -3.07 7.64 11.48
CA HIS A 69 -1.62 7.76 11.70
C HIS A 69 -0.82 7.63 10.40
N GLY A 70 -1.35 8.14 9.28
CA GLY A 70 -0.67 8.03 7.99
C GLY A 70 -0.64 6.60 7.45
N VAL A 71 0.54 6.10 7.10
CA VAL A 71 0.71 4.79 6.44
C VAL A 71 1.92 4.06 7.00
N GLU A 72 1.78 2.75 7.22
CA GLU A 72 2.94 1.89 7.48
C GLU A 72 3.82 1.83 6.21
N SER A 73 5.10 2.12 6.36
CA SER A 73 6.10 2.09 5.27
C SER A 73 7.42 1.57 5.86
N ASN A 74 7.39 0.36 6.42
CA ASN A 74 8.50 -0.15 7.22
C ASN A 74 9.59 -0.79 6.35
N ALA A 75 9.24 -1.41 5.22
CA ALA A 75 10.16 -2.13 4.34
C ALA A 75 11.29 -1.23 3.84
N MET A 76 10.88 -0.05 3.40
CA MET A 76 11.76 0.99 2.89
C MET A 76 12.62 1.63 3.98
N GLN A 77 12.34 1.38 5.27
CA GLN A 77 13.18 1.82 6.38
C GLN A 77 14.15 0.72 6.83
N PHE A 78 13.69 -0.52 6.93
CA PHE A 78 14.48 -1.61 7.52
C PHE A 78 15.29 -2.44 6.50
N TYR A 79 14.89 -2.47 5.22
CA TYR A 79 15.67 -3.11 4.15
C TYR A 79 15.53 -2.35 2.82
N PRO A 80 15.98 -1.07 2.77
CA PRO A 80 15.79 -0.18 1.64
C PRO A 80 16.37 -0.71 0.32
N ALA A 81 17.44 -1.50 0.37
CA ALA A 81 18.11 -2.06 -0.80
C ALA A 81 17.17 -2.87 -1.71
N ALA A 82 16.15 -3.52 -1.16
CA ALA A 82 15.17 -4.27 -1.95
C ALA A 82 14.39 -3.39 -2.93
N SER A 83 14.27 -2.09 -2.66
CA SER A 83 13.52 -1.13 -3.50
C SER A 83 14.42 -0.11 -4.20
N ALA A 84 15.73 -0.33 -4.26
CA ALA A 84 16.67 0.65 -4.80
C ALA A 84 16.37 1.06 -6.26
N PRO A 85 16.01 0.14 -7.19
CA PRO A 85 15.56 0.51 -8.53
C PRO A 85 14.33 1.42 -8.56
N GLU A 86 13.31 1.15 -7.74
CA GLU A 86 12.11 2.00 -7.68
C GLU A 86 12.40 3.35 -7.02
N ALA A 87 13.28 3.37 -6.02
CA ALA A 87 13.71 4.59 -5.35
C ALA A 87 14.45 5.54 -6.30
N ALA A 88 15.16 5.03 -7.30
CA ALA A 88 15.78 5.86 -8.33
C ALA A 88 14.75 6.61 -9.19
N VAL A 89 13.55 6.05 -9.39
CA VAL A 89 12.47 6.63 -10.19
C VAL A 89 11.52 7.49 -9.34
N HIS A 90 11.28 7.10 -8.09
CA HIS A 90 10.32 7.71 -7.17
C HIS A 90 10.96 8.07 -5.82
N PRO A 91 12.03 8.87 -5.77
CA PRO A 91 12.87 9.01 -4.56
C PRO A 91 12.08 9.42 -3.31
N GLY A 92 11.18 10.39 -3.44
CA GLY A 92 10.33 10.87 -2.35
C GLY A 92 9.36 9.83 -1.78
N LEU A 93 9.05 8.77 -2.54
CA LEU A 93 8.18 7.69 -2.09
C LEU A 93 8.94 6.64 -1.26
N TYR A 94 10.25 6.50 -1.48
CA TYR A 94 11.06 5.47 -0.84
C TYR A 94 11.93 6.03 0.30
N GLU A 95 11.88 7.34 0.52
CA GLU A 95 12.56 8.03 1.61
C GLU A 95 11.57 8.81 2.48
N ARG A 96 11.63 8.67 3.81
CA ARG A 96 10.86 9.53 4.71
C ARG A 96 11.71 10.74 5.10
N ARG A 97 11.16 11.93 4.89
CA ARG A 97 11.74 13.19 5.38
C ARG A 97 10.73 13.84 6.31
N GLY A 98 11.10 14.02 7.58
CA GLY A 98 10.20 14.55 8.60
C GLY A 98 8.93 13.70 8.81
N GLY A 99 9.02 12.37 8.69
CA GLY A 99 7.87 11.47 8.84
C GLY A 99 6.88 11.48 7.67
N ARG A 100 7.25 12.06 6.52
CA ARG A 100 6.39 12.18 5.34
C ARG A 100 6.98 11.46 4.15
N LEU A 101 6.10 10.91 3.32
CA LEU A 101 6.38 10.40 1.98
C LEU A 101 5.88 11.41 0.95
N ASP A 102 6.64 11.59 -0.12
CA ASP A 102 6.26 12.44 -1.25
C ASP A 102 5.79 11.57 -2.43
N LEU A 103 4.55 11.83 -2.85
CA LEU A 103 3.87 11.10 -3.92
C LEU A 103 3.96 11.83 -5.27
N GLY A 104 4.62 12.99 -5.35
CA GLY A 104 4.66 13.85 -6.54
C GLY A 104 5.15 13.14 -7.80
N ALA A 105 6.08 12.19 -7.67
CA ALA A 105 6.62 11.41 -8.78
C ALA A 105 5.62 10.45 -9.45
N LEU A 106 4.48 10.15 -8.79
CA LEU A 106 3.48 9.20 -9.28
C LEU A 106 2.50 9.80 -10.31
N GLY A 107 2.45 11.13 -10.44
CA GLY A 107 1.52 11.83 -11.33
C GLY A 107 0.04 11.67 -10.99
N GLY A 108 -0.84 12.19 -11.85
CA GLY A 108 -2.28 12.27 -11.58
C GLY A 108 -3.12 11.04 -11.95
N HIS A 109 -2.65 10.20 -12.87
CA HIS A 109 -3.44 9.09 -13.43
C HIS A 109 -2.87 7.71 -13.09
N GLY A 110 -3.76 6.77 -12.79
CA GLY A 110 -3.39 5.39 -12.46
C GLY A 110 -2.52 5.29 -11.20
N PHE A 111 -1.71 4.23 -11.13
CA PHE A 111 -0.80 4.03 -10.00
C PHE A 111 0.54 4.77 -10.16
N GLY A 112 0.92 5.17 -11.38
CA GLY A 112 2.19 5.85 -11.62
C GLY A 112 3.41 4.93 -11.53
N TYR A 113 3.27 3.62 -11.80
CA TYR A 113 4.35 2.65 -11.60
C TYR A 113 5.63 2.98 -12.37
N ARG A 114 5.51 3.46 -13.63
CA ARG A 114 6.65 3.75 -14.52
C ARG A 114 7.61 2.56 -14.69
N ILE A 115 7.05 1.34 -14.83
CA ILE A 115 7.82 0.07 -14.92
C ILE A 115 8.93 0.15 -15.97
N GLY A 116 8.66 0.70 -17.16
CA GLY A 116 9.66 0.83 -18.22
C GLY A 116 10.82 1.80 -17.93
N GLN A 117 10.81 2.49 -16.79
CA GLN A 117 11.88 3.39 -16.35
C GLN A 117 12.62 2.85 -15.12
N ILE A 118 12.14 1.74 -14.54
CA ILE A 118 12.74 1.09 -13.39
C ILE A 118 13.72 0.05 -13.91
N ASP A 119 15.02 0.29 -13.73
CA ASP A 119 16.07 -0.66 -14.09
C ASP A 119 16.16 -1.79 -13.04
N ARG A 120 15.15 -2.66 -13.05
CA ARG A 120 15.09 -3.85 -12.19
C ARG A 120 15.39 -5.09 -13.01
N GLN A 121 16.56 -5.67 -12.74
CA GLN A 121 16.94 -6.99 -13.23
C GLN A 121 16.22 -8.05 -12.39
N LEU A 122 15.40 -8.88 -13.04
CA LEU A 122 14.75 -10.03 -12.42
C LEU A 122 15.60 -11.29 -12.64
N PRO A 123 15.64 -12.22 -11.68
CA PRO A 123 16.27 -13.52 -11.90
C PRO A 123 15.53 -14.30 -13.01
N GLN A 124 16.19 -15.32 -13.55
CA GLN A 124 15.50 -16.27 -14.42
C GLN A 124 14.27 -16.86 -13.71
N PRO A 125 13.13 -17.03 -14.40
CA PRO A 125 11.95 -17.64 -13.81
C PRO A 125 12.27 -19.00 -13.19
N ALA A 126 11.80 -19.25 -11.96
CA ALA A 126 11.99 -20.54 -11.30
C ALA A 126 11.16 -21.65 -11.96
N ALA A 127 10.08 -21.30 -12.67
CA ALA A 127 9.26 -22.19 -13.46
C ALA A 127 8.53 -21.41 -14.56
N VAL A 128 8.23 -22.08 -15.67
CA VAL A 128 7.31 -21.61 -16.72
C VAL A 128 6.19 -22.62 -16.78
N ILE A 129 4.95 -22.17 -16.56
CA ILE A 129 3.77 -23.01 -16.72
C ILE A 129 3.21 -22.72 -18.10
N GLU A 130 3.22 -23.75 -18.96
CA GLU A 130 2.55 -23.67 -20.25
C GLU A 130 1.02 -23.79 -20.04
N PRO A 131 0.23 -23.06 -20.84
CA PRO A 131 -1.23 -22.98 -20.68
C PRO A 131 -1.95 -24.33 -20.80
#